data_AF-A0A6P6G2Q8-F1
#
_entry.id   AF-A0A6P6G2Q8-F1
#
_cell.length_a   1.000
_cell.length_b   1.000
_cell.length_c   1.000
_cell.angle_alpha   90.00
_cell.angle_beta   90.00
_cell.angle_gamma   90.00
#
_symmetry.space_group_name_H-M   'P 1'
#
loop_
_entity.id
_entity.type
_entity.pdbx_description
1 polymer ?
#
loop_
_entity_poly.entity_id
_entity_poly.type
_entity_poly.pdbx_seq_one_letter_code
_entity_poly.pdbx_strand_id
1 'polypeptide(L)'
;MEAKEEEAKAMQRGQADIWKYMFSFVDSMALRCAVELRIADIIHSHGGPITLSQIVSNIPDSTSPDINCLARIMRLLVRRNIFTAQHDQSDGGETLYGLTHSSKWILHDSDLTLAPIFVAGTHPWLMSPWHCFSQCVKEGGTAFKKAHGREIWDFGSRNSEFNKLFNDGMECTSRILMRTIVSEYKDGFDRVGSLVDVGGGTGATISQIVESYPHIKGINFDLPHVTVTAPSYPGVSHVGGDMFQGVPSADALFLKASSILTIRLLFIYLVLFFGLIFVNQNSTLLSTFSKSEEVIHVTTNLKVAVGIIIIIIFF
;
A
#
# COMPACT_ATOMS: atom_id res chain seq x y z
N MET A 1 7.60 -15.71 -48.47
CA MET A 1 8.74 -14.90 -47.97
C MET A 1 8.26 -13.96 -46.88
N GLU A 2 7.21 -13.18 -47.15
CA GLU A 2 6.55 -12.28 -46.18
C GLU A 2 6.08 -12.98 -44.91
N ALA A 3 5.39 -14.13 -45.00
CA ALA A 3 4.92 -14.86 -43.81
C ALA A 3 6.07 -15.30 -42.86
N LYS A 4 7.24 -15.66 -43.42
CA LYS A 4 8.43 -16.01 -42.61
C LYS A 4 9.05 -14.77 -41.96
N GLU A 5 8.98 -13.62 -42.63
CA GLU A 5 9.48 -12.36 -42.08
C GLU A 5 8.56 -11.83 -40.98
N GLU A 6 7.24 -11.97 -41.12
CA GLU A 6 6.27 -11.65 -40.07
C GLU A 6 6.44 -12.53 -38.83
N GLU A 7 6.65 -13.84 -39.02
CA GLU A 7 6.92 -14.78 -37.93
C GLU A 7 8.23 -14.42 -37.19
N ALA A 8 9.30 -14.10 -37.93
CA ALA A 8 10.57 -13.68 -37.34
C ALA A 8 10.40 -12.38 -36.51
N LYS A 9 9.66 -11.39 -37.03
CA LYS A 9 9.33 -10.16 -36.30
C LYS A 9 8.47 -10.45 -35.07
N ALA A 10 7.53 -11.39 -35.14
CA ALA A 10 6.71 -11.79 -34.00
C ALA A 10 7.56 -12.46 -32.91
N MET A 11 8.50 -13.33 -33.29
CA MET A 11 9.43 -13.97 -32.35
C MET A 11 10.31 -12.94 -31.63
N GLN A 12 10.82 -11.93 -32.36
CA GLN A 12 11.61 -10.84 -31.76
C GLN A 12 10.79 -10.01 -30.76
N ARG A 13 9.52 -9.72 -31.08
CA ARG A 13 8.61 -9.05 -30.13
C ARG A 13 8.40 -9.91 -28.88
N GLY A 14 8.15 -11.21 -29.05
CA GLY A 14 8.03 -12.15 -27.93
C GLY A 14 9.28 -12.18 -27.05
N GLN A 15 10.49 -12.16 -27.65
CA GLN A 15 11.74 -12.08 -26.89
C GLN A 15 11.83 -10.79 -26.06
N ALA A 16 11.51 -9.65 -26.67
CA ALA A 16 11.52 -8.35 -25.98
C ALA A 16 10.52 -8.32 -24.81
N ASP A 17 9.34 -8.92 -24.98
CA ASP A 17 8.33 -9.04 -23.94
C ASP A 17 8.83 -9.86 -22.75
N ILE A 18 9.47 -11.01 -23.00
CA ILE A 18 10.06 -11.83 -21.93
C ILE A 18 11.17 -11.09 -21.19
N TRP A 19 12.04 -10.37 -21.90
CA TRP A 19 13.07 -9.54 -21.27
C TRP A 19 12.49 -8.43 -20.40
N LYS A 20 11.39 -7.80 -20.83
CA LYS A 20 10.70 -6.78 -20.02
C LYS A 20 10.27 -7.34 -18.67
N TYR A 21 9.70 -8.54 -18.62
CA TYR A 21 9.33 -9.17 -17.35
C TYR A 21 10.55 -9.61 -16.55
N MET A 22 11.55 -10.20 -17.21
CA MET A 22 12.80 -10.64 -16.57
C MET A 22 13.51 -9.49 -15.84
N PHE A 23 13.55 -8.29 -16.43
CA PHE A 23 14.22 -7.13 -15.85
C PHE A 23 13.28 -6.17 -15.11
N SER A 24 11.99 -6.50 -14.96
CA SER A 24 11.02 -5.63 -14.29
C SER A 24 11.41 -5.28 -12.84
N PHE A 25 12.08 -6.19 -12.14
CA PHE A 25 12.58 -5.94 -10.77
C PHE A 25 13.61 -4.80 -10.70
N VAL A 26 14.33 -4.53 -11.80
CA VAL A 26 15.35 -3.48 -11.86
C VAL A 26 14.70 -2.11 -11.68
N ASP A 27 13.51 -1.90 -12.24
CA ASP A 27 12.76 -0.65 -12.06
C ASP A 27 12.40 -0.44 -10.57
N SER A 28 11.93 -1.50 -9.90
CA SER A 28 11.60 -1.45 -8.46
C SER A 28 12.84 -1.20 -7.59
N MET A 29 13.96 -1.87 -7.88
CA MET A 29 15.19 -1.71 -7.09
C MET A 29 15.90 -0.38 -7.33
N ALA A 30 15.84 0.16 -8.56
CA ALA A 30 16.35 1.49 -8.86
C ALA A 30 15.55 2.56 -8.11
N LEU A 31 14.22 2.42 -8.06
CA LEU A 31 13.37 3.32 -7.28
C LEU A 31 13.63 3.17 -5.77
N ARG A 32 13.82 1.94 -5.29
CA ARG A 32 14.18 1.67 -3.89
C ARG A 32 15.46 2.40 -3.50
N CYS A 33 16.48 2.34 -4.35
CA CYS A 33 17.72 3.08 -4.14
C CYS A 33 17.46 4.59 -4.02
N ALA A 34 16.61 5.18 -4.87
CA ALA A 34 16.28 6.59 -4.79
C ALA A 34 15.53 6.98 -3.50
N VAL A 35 14.70 6.07 -2.98
CA VAL A 35 14.02 6.23 -1.68
C VAL A 35 15.03 6.15 -0.55
N GLU A 36 15.86 5.10 -0.49
CA GLU A 36 16.84 4.90 0.57
C GLU A 36 17.89 6.02 0.63
N LEU A 37 18.33 6.53 -0.53
CA LEU A 37 19.25 7.66 -0.63
C LEU A 37 18.58 9.03 -0.47
N ARG A 38 17.27 9.08 -0.22
CA ARG A 38 16.48 10.31 -0.04
C ARG A 38 16.64 11.31 -1.21
N ILE A 39 16.78 10.81 -2.44
CA ILE A 39 17.04 11.67 -3.61
C ILE A 39 15.92 12.68 -3.81
N ALA A 40 14.66 12.24 -3.65
CA ALA A 40 13.52 13.13 -3.80
C ALA A 40 13.53 14.25 -2.75
N ASP A 41 13.86 13.93 -1.49
CA ASP A 41 13.99 14.91 -0.41
C ASP A 41 15.12 15.92 -0.66
N ILE A 42 16.27 15.45 -1.16
CA ILE A 42 17.42 16.29 -1.49
C ILE A 42 17.03 17.31 -2.58
N ILE A 43 16.41 16.86 -3.67
CA ILE A 43 15.94 17.76 -4.74
C ILE A 43 14.85 18.71 -4.19
N HIS A 44 13.94 18.21 -3.36
CA HIS A 44 12.86 19.02 -2.79
C HIS A 44 13.38 20.15 -1.90
N SER A 45 14.30 19.83 -0.99
CA SER A 45 14.88 20.77 -0.02
C SER A 45 15.68 21.88 -0.69
N HIS A 46 16.26 21.62 -1.87
CA HIS A 46 16.94 22.65 -2.66
C HIS A 46 15.97 23.66 -3.30
N GLY A 47 14.69 23.33 -3.44
CA GLY A 47 13.66 24.21 -4.01
C GLY A 47 13.63 24.27 -5.54
N GLY A 48 14.41 23.43 -6.25
CA GLY A 48 14.46 23.42 -7.71
C GLY A 48 15.30 22.27 -8.28
N PRO A 49 15.38 22.14 -9.62
CA PRO A 49 16.24 21.14 -10.26
C PRO A 49 17.71 21.33 -9.90
N ILE A 50 18.43 20.23 -9.62
CA ILE A 50 19.84 20.24 -9.19
C ILE A 50 20.71 19.29 -9.99
N THR A 51 22.01 19.55 -10.00
CA THR A 51 22.99 18.72 -10.70
C THR A 51 23.19 17.38 -9.97
N LEU A 52 23.74 16.40 -10.68
CA LEU A 52 24.06 15.11 -10.07
C LEU A 52 25.11 15.23 -8.95
N SER A 53 26.08 16.14 -9.10
CA SER A 53 27.09 16.42 -8.09
C SER A 53 26.46 17.00 -6.82
N GLN A 54 25.50 17.91 -6.96
CA GLN A 54 24.73 18.45 -5.83
C GLN A 54 23.91 17.38 -5.11
N ILE A 55 23.27 16.44 -5.85
CA ILE A 55 22.58 15.30 -5.22
C ILE A 55 23.57 14.51 -4.37
N VAL A 56 24.69 14.11 -4.97
CA VAL A 56 25.72 13.29 -4.31
C VAL A 56 26.26 13.94 -3.04
N SER A 57 26.57 15.25 -3.09
CA SER A 57 27.11 15.98 -1.95
C SER A 57 26.16 16.09 -0.76
N ASN A 58 24.85 15.87 -0.96
CA ASN A 58 23.83 15.95 0.08
C ASN A 58 23.30 14.57 0.51
N ILE A 59 23.90 13.46 0.03
CA ILE A 59 23.55 12.12 0.51
C ILE A 59 24.07 11.96 1.95
N PRO A 60 23.21 11.66 2.94
CA PRO A 60 23.63 11.44 4.32
C PRO A 60 24.63 10.28 4.43
N ASP A 61 25.60 10.42 5.34
CA ASP A 61 26.55 9.36 5.72
C ASP A 61 27.35 8.75 4.53
N SER A 62 27.51 9.51 3.45
CA SER A 62 28.24 9.05 2.26
C SER A 62 29.75 9.26 2.39
N THR A 63 30.51 8.15 2.45
CA THR A 63 31.99 8.21 2.55
C THR A 63 32.68 8.31 1.19
N SER A 64 32.14 7.63 0.16
CA SER A 64 32.73 7.57 -1.19
C SER A 64 31.64 7.30 -2.24
N PRO A 65 30.78 8.28 -2.55
CA PRO A 65 29.68 8.08 -3.48
C PRO A 65 30.16 7.85 -4.92
N ASP A 66 29.64 6.81 -5.58
CA ASP A 66 29.87 6.57 -7.00
C ASP A 66 28.86 7.35 -7.86
N ILE A 67 29.30 8.51 -8.33
CA ILE A 67 28.50 9.39 -9.20
C ILE A 67 28.11 8.72 -10.53
N ASN A 68 28.93 7.83 -11.08
CA ASN A 68 28.63 7.15 -12.33
C ASN A 68 27.53 6.09 -12.15
N CYS A 69 27.56 5.38 -11.02
CA CYS A 69 26.48 4.48 -10.63
C CYS A 69 25.17 5.26 -10.48
N LEU A 70 25.18 6.36 -9.72
CA LEU A 70 24.00 7.21 -9.53
C LEU A 70 23.48 7.76 -10.87
N ALA A 71 24.38 8.17 -11.77
CA ALA A 71 24.00 8.66 -13.10
C ALA A 71 23.19 7.62 -13.90
N ARG A 72 23.55 6.33 -13.80
CA ARG A 72 22.84 5.23 -14.49
C ARG A 72 21.46 4.99 -13.87
N ILE A 73 21.36 5.05 -12.55
CA ILE A 73 20.09 4.93 -11.81
C ILE A 73 19.16 6.10 -12.17
N MET A 74 19.65 7.33 -12.07
CA MET A 74 18.88 8.52 -12.40
C MET A 74 18.43 8.52 -13.86
N ARG A 75 19.28 8.08 -14.80
CA ARG A 75 18.88 7.92 -16.21
C ARG A 75 17.72 6.94 -16.39
N LEU A 76 17.73 5.81 -15.66
CA LEU A 76 16.63 4.86 -15.68
C LEU A 76 15.35 5.49 -15.12
N LEU A 77 15.43 6.13 -13.95
CA LEU A 77 14.27 6.73 -13.29
C LEU A 77 13.68 7.92 -14.06
N VAL A 78 14.51 8.69 -14.75
CA VAL A 78 14.06 9.73 -15.70
C VAL A 78 13.34 9.09 -16.89
N ARG A 79 13.86 8.01 -17.46
CA ARG A 79 13.19 7.27 -18.54
C ARG A 79 11.87 6.64 -18.11
N ARG A 80 11.69 6.40 -16.80
CA ARG A 80 10.42 5.96 -16.17
C ARG A 80 9.52 7.13 -15.73
N ASN A 81 9.90 8.37 -16.02
CA ASN A 81 9.18 9.59 -15.62
C ASN A 81 9.01 9.74 -14.11
N ILE A 82 9.90 9.15 -13.31
CA ILE A 82 9.94 9.35 -11.86
C ILE A 82 10.64 10.67 -11.54
N PHE A 83 11.69 11.03 -12.27
CA PHE A 83 12.36 12.32 -12.18
C PHE A 83 12.40 12.99 -13.56
N THR A 84 12.65 14.28 -13.61
CA THR A 84 12.92 15.01 -14.86
C THR A 84 14.42 15.21 -15.03
N ALA A 85 14.89 15.27 -16.27
CA ALA A 85 16.22 15.77 -16.60
C ALA A 85 16.06 16.93 -17.60
N GLN A 86 16.68 18.06 -17.30
CA GLN A 86 16.74 19.23 -18.17
C GLN A 86 18.21 19.57 -18.40
N HIS A 87 18.57 19.87 -19.64
CA HIS A 87 19.88 20.44 -19.93
C HIS A 87 19.80 21.95 -19.78
N ASP A 88 20.70 22.53 -18.99
CA ASP A 88 20.87 23.97 -19.00
C ASP A 88 21.23 24.43 -20.42
N GLN A 89 20.60 25.52 -20.88
CA GLN A 89 20.72 26.01 -22.26
C GLN A 89 22.05 26.74 -22.53
N SER A 90 22.90 26.84 -21.51
CA SER A 90 24.27 27.33 -21.63
C SER A 90 25.17 26.29 -22.34
N ASP A 91 26.10 26.77 -23.17
CA ASP A 91 27.05 25.89 -23.84
C ASP A 91 27.98 25.26 -22.80
N GLY A 92 27.88 23.94 -22.60
CA GLY A 92 28.52 23.21 -21.50
C GLY A 92 27.69 23.04 -20.22
N GLY A 93 26.40 23.39 -20.25
CA GLY A 93 25.49 23.27 -19.10
C GLY A 93 25.32 21.83 -18.59
N GLU A 94 25.42 21.65 -17.26
CA GLU A 94 25.20 20.36 -16.61
C GLU A 94 23.72 19.91 -16.70
N THR A 95 23.49 18.60 -16.67
CA THR A 95 22.12 18.07 -16.55
C THR A 95 21.56 18.33 -15.16
N LEU A 96 20.41 19.01 -15.10
CA LEU A 96 19.66 19.28 -13.89
C LEU A 96 18.52 18.26 -13.74
N TYR A 97 18.44 17.66 -12.56
CA TYR A 97 17.43 16.69 -12.18
C TYR A 97 16.36 17.33 -11.31
N GLY A 98 15.10 17.12 -11.66
CA GLY A 98 13.95 17.71 -10.96
C GLY A 98 12.91 16.66 -10.55
N LEU A 99 11.99 17.07 -9.68
CA LEU A 99 10.86 16.24 -9.25
C LEU A 99 9.75 16.21 -10.32
N THR A 100 9.09 15.07 -10.42
CA THR A 100 7.79 14.92 -11.10
C THR A 100 6.68 14.80 -10.05
N HIS A 101 5.43 14.72 -10.50
CA HIS A 101 4.32 14.39 -9.59
C HIS A 101 4.49 13.00 -8.97
N SER A 102 5.14 12.07 -9.67
CA SER A 102 5.41 10.71 -9.17
C SER A 102 6.45 10.69 -8.06
N SER A 103 7.58 11.39 -8.22
CA SER A 103 8.62 11.43 -7.17
C SER A 103 8.20 12.19 -5.92
N LYS A 104 7.20 13.08 -5.99
CA LYS A 104 6.63 13.71 -4.78
C LYS A 104 5.97 12.72 -3.83
N TRP A 105 5.49 11.58 -4.33
CA TRP A 105 4.92 10.51 -3.48
C TRP A 105 5.97 9.74 -2.68
N ILE A 106 7.27 9.95 -2.91
CA ILE A 106 8.34 9.29 -2.16
C ILE A 106 9.15 10.28 -1.30
N LEU A 107 8.63 11.48 -1.07
CA LEU A 107 9.17 12.40 -0.06
C LEU A 107 8.93 11.82 1.34
N HIS A 108 9.95 11.75 2.17
CA HIS A 108 9.84 11.17 3.51
C HIS A 108 9.08 12.09 4.48
N ASP A 109 9.31 13.39 4.33
CA ASP A 109 8.76 14.41 5.25
C ASP A 109 7.35 14.89 4.85
N SER A 110 6.71 14.21 3.88
CA SER A 110 5.34 14.49 3.42
C SER A 110 4.32 13.61 4.14
N ASP A 111 3.21 14.20 4.60
CA ASP A 111 2.08 13.44 5.15
C ASP A 111 1.49 12.46 4.13
N LEU A 112 1.52 12.83 2.85
CA LEU A 112 1.11 12.02 1.71
C LEU A 112 2.34 11.36 1.07
N THR A 113 2.84 10.31 1.71
CA THR A 113 3.99 9.53 1.25
C THR A 113 3.69 8.05 1.09
N LEU A 114 4.26 7.47 0.04
CA LEU A 114 4.30 6.04 -0.25
C LEU A 114 5.69 5.45 0.01
N ALA A 115 6.67 6.23 0.48
CA ALA A 115 8.01 5.73 0.74
C ALA A 115 8.03 4.53 1.71
N PRO A 116 7.32 4.53 2.87
CA PRO A 116 7.34 3.41 3.80
C PRO A 116 6.78 2.11 3.19
N ILE A 117 5.62 2.17 2.52
CA ILE A 117 5.03 0.98 1.89
C ILE A 117 5.89 0.47 0.72
N PHE A 118 6.57 1.37 0.01
CA PHE A 118 7.48 1.00 -1.06
C PHE A 118 8.71 0.26 -0.52
N VAL A 119 9.33 0.77 0.55
CA VAL A 119 10.44 0.09 1.24
C VAL A 119 10.00 -1.26 1.78
N ALA A 120 8.84 -1.34 2.43
CA ALA A 120 8.29 -2.61 2.91
C ALA A 120 8.08 -3.61 1.76
N GLY A 121 7.35 -3.21 0.71
CA GLY A 121 7.02 -4.09 -0.43
C GLY A 121 8.24 -4.58 -1.22
N THR A 122 9.35 -3.86 -1.14
CA THR A 122 10.63 -4.22 -1.79
C THR A 122 11.63 -4.86 -0.83
N HIS A 123 11.30 -5.00 0.46
CA HIS A 123 12.17 -5.63 1.46
C HIS A 123 12.27 -7.15 1.22
N PRO A 124 13.44 -7.79 1.46
CA PRO A 124 13.61 -9.23 1.29
C PRO A 124 12.53 -10.07 1.98
N TRP A 125 12.10 -9.70 3.19
CA TRP A 125 11.01 -10.42 3.88
C TRP A 125 9.71 -10.50 3.09
N LEU A 126 9.34 -9.43 2.38
CA LEU A 126 8.13 -9.40 1.55
C LEU A 126 8.42 -9.79 0.09
N MET A 127 9.68 -9.81 -0.35
CA MET A 127 10.07 -10.27 -1.68
C MET A 127 10.32 -11.79 -1.77
N SER A 128 10.89 -12.42 -0.74
CA SER A 128 11.17 -13.86 -0.72
C SER A 128 9.95 -14.75 -1.02
N PRO A 129 8.73 -14.44 -0.53
CA PRO A 129 7.53 -15.23 -0.83
C PRO A 129 7.22 -15.37 -2.33
N TRP A 130 7.54 -14.38 -3.17
CA TRP A 130 7.26 -14.46 -4.62
C TRP A 130 8.03 -15.60 -5.31
N HIS A 131 9.19 -16.00 -4.75
CA HIS A 131 9.95 -17.15 -5.25
C HIS A 131 9.28 -18.50 -4.95
N CYS A 132 8.32 -18.54 -4.01
CA CYS A 132 7.63 -19.75 -3.60
C CYS A 132 6.34 -20.04 -4.39
N PHE A 133 5.97 -19.22 -5.39
CA PHE A 133 4.72 -19.35 -6.14
C PHE A 133 4.56 -20.72 -6.81
N SER A 134 5.59 -21.21 -7.50
CA SER A 134 5.56 -22.55 -8.11
C SER A 134 5.36 -23.66 -7.09
N GLN A 135 5.87 -23.48 -5.87
CA GLN A 135 5.71 -24.44 -4.77
C GLN A 135 4.31 -24.36 -4.17
N CYS A 136 3.72 -23.16 -4.01
CA CYS A 136 2.33 -22.99 -3.60
C CYS A 136 1.35 -23.68 -4.56
N VAL A 137 1.60 -23.60 -5.88
CA VAL A 137 0.76 -24.28 -6.87
C VAL A 137 0.85 -25.81 -6.72
N LYS A 138 2.05 -26.34 -6.44
CA LYS A 138 2.28 -27.79 -6.35
C LYS A 138 1.79 -28.41 -5.04
N GLU A 139 1.92 -27.69 -3.94
CA GLU A 139 1.80 -28.26 -2.59
C GLU A 139 0.72 -27.58 -1.74
N GLY A 140 0.12 -26.50 -2.23
CA GLY A 140 -0.76 -25.65 -1.42
C GLY A 140 0.00 -24.88 -0.32
N GLY A 141 -0.76 -24.16 0.52
CA GLY A 141 -0.24 -23.32 1.60
C GLY A 141 0.19 -21.92 1.17
N THR A 142 0.57 -21.10 2.13
CA THR A 142 0.91 -19.68 1.91
C THR A 142 2.37 -19.52 1.46
N ALA A 143 2.60 -18.59 0.53
CA ALA A 143 3.95 -18.31 0.01
C ALA A 143 4.89 -17.80 1.11
N PHE A 144 4.36 -17.02 2.06
CA PHE A 144 5.13 -16.50 3.18
C PHE A 144 5.63 -17.64 4.09
N LYS A 145 4.77 -18.61 4.43
CA LYS A 145 5.17 -19.76 5.23
C LYS A 145 6.20 -20.64 4.52
N LYS A 146 6.12 -20.78 3.20
CA LYS A 146 7.13 -21.53 2.45
C LYS A 146 8.49 -20.82 2.45
N ALA A 147 8.52 -19.49 2.36
CA ALA A 147 9.77 -18.72 2.40
C ALA A 147 10.40 -18.65 3.80
N HIS A 148 9.57 -18.51 4.84
CA HIS A 148 10.05 -18.16 6.20
C HIS A 148 9.74 -19.22 7.27
N GLY A 149 9.10 -20.32 6.91
CA GLY A 149 8.73 -21.43 7.81
C GLY A 149 7.58 -21.13 8.77
N ARG A 150 7.00 -19.92 8.74
CA ARG A 150 5.93 -19.45 9.65
C ARG A 150 4.91 -18.61 8.92
N GLU A 151 3.69 -18.55 9.44
CA GLU A 151 2.69 -17.60 8.93
C GLU A 151 3.12 -16.16 9.25
N ILE A 152 2.70 -15.22 8.39
CA ILE A 152 3.15 -13.81 8.44
C ILE A 152 2.91 -13.14 9.80
N TRP A 153 1.77 -13.42 10.44
CA TRP A 153 1.42 -12.83 11.73
C TRP A 153 2.23 -13.42 12.90
N ASP A 154 2.50 -14.74 12.91
CA ASP A 154 3.40 -15.36 13.88
C ASP A 154 4.83 -14.82 13.71
N PHE A 155 5.27 -14.65 12.46
CA PHE A 155 6.57 -14.03 12.14
C PHE A 155 6.67 -12.60 12.69
N GLY A 156 5.66 -11.75 12.44
CA GLY A 156 5.64 -10.37 12.94
C GLY A 156 5.61 -10.29 14.46
N SER A 157 4.83 -11.14 15.13
CA SER A 157 4.79 -11.17 16.60
C SER A 157 6.14 -11.48 17.27
N ARG A 158 7.06 -12.13 16.54
CA ARG A 158 8.39 -12.55 17.03
C ARG A 158 9.53 -11.70 16.50
N ASN A 159 9.28 -10.88 15.48
CA ASN A 159 10.27 -10.05 14.82
C ASN A 159 9.80 -8.59 14.82
N SER A 160 10.27 -7.83 15.80
CA SER A 160 9.89 -6.42 15.99
C SER A 160 10.29 -5.55 14.81
N GLU A 161 11.39 -5.84 14.12
CA GLU A 161 11.85 -5.10 12.94
C GLU A 161 10.90 -5.33 11.75
N PHE A 162 10.49 -6.58 11.50
CA PHE A 162 9.46 -6.87 10.49
C PHE A 162 8.13 -6.23 10.86
N ASN A 163 7.70 -6.35 12.11
CA ASN A 163 6.44 -5.77 12.57
C ASN A 163 6.43 -4.25 12.36
N LYS A 164 7.52 -3.57 12.72
CA LYS A 164 7.67 -2.13 12.49
C LYS A 164 7.61 -1.80 11.00
N LEU A 165 8.42 -2.47 10.17
CA LEU A 165 8.46 -2.26 8.73
C LEU A 165 7.07 -2.43 8.08
N PHE A 166 6.35 -3.48 8.48
CA PHE A 166 5.01 -3.77 7.97
C PHE A 166 4.00 -2.69 8.40
N ASN A 167 4.01 -2.33 9.69
CA ASN A 167 3.10 -1.34 10.24
C ASN A 167 3.35 0.07 9.67
N ASP A 168 4.61 0.50 9.53
CA ASP A 168 4.97 1.78 8.91
C ASP A 168 4.40 1.87 7.47
N GLY A 169 4.49 0.77 6.70
CA GLY A 169 3.94 0.70 5.35
C GLY A 169 2.40 0.73 5.31
N MET A 170 1.75 0.03 6.23
CA MET A 170 0.28 0.05 6.33
C MET A 170 -0.24 1.42 6.74
N GLU A 171 0.44 2.08 7.67
CA GLU A 171 0.08 3.38 8.21
C GLU A 171 0.15 4.48 7.14
N CYS A 172 1.23 4.53 6.34
CA CYS A 172 1.36 5.56 5.30
C CYS A 172 0.23 5.47 4.27
N THR A 173 -0.21 4.25 3.95
CA THR A 173 -1.36 4.01 3.08
C THR A 173 -2.68 4.39 3.75
N SER A 174 -2.82 4.16 5.07
CA SER A 174 -4.00 4.60 5.84
C SER A 174 -4.16 6.12 5.78
N ARG A 175 -3.10 6.90 5.99
CA ARG A 175 -3.18 8.38 5.99
C ARG A 175 -3.70 8.93 4.66
N ILE A 176 -3.20 8.40 3.53
CA ILE A 176 -3.65 8.81 2.19
C ILE A 176 -5.14 8.52 1.99
N LEU A 177 -5.56 7.30 2.37
CA LEU A 177 -6.93 6.85 2.21
C LEU A 177 -7.89 7.64 3.10
N MET A 178 -7.54 7.80 4.39
CA MET A 178 -8.38 8.47 5.36
C MET A 178 -8.63 9.93 5.00
N ARG A 179 -7.62 10.63 4.46
CA ARG A 179 -7.81 11.98 3.93
C ARG A 179 -8.91 12.04 2.86
N THR A 180 -9.00 11.01 2.02
CA THR A 180 -10.02 10.91 0.96
C THR A 180 -11.38 10.51 1.54
N ILE A 181 -11.43 9.56 2.47
CA ILE A 181 -12.71 9.15 3.10
C ILE A 181 -13.30 10.33 3.87
N VAL A 182 -12.52 11.00 4.70
CA VAL A 182 -13.01 12.13 5.50
C VAL A 182 -13.48 13.27 4.59
N SER A 183 -12.84 13.48 3.42
CA SER A 183 -13.26 14.54 2.49
C SER A 183 -14.50 14.18 1.68
N GLU A 184 -14.65 12.92 1.25
CA GLU A 184 -15.70 12.51 0.31
C GLU A 184 -16.90 11.80 0.98
N TYR A 185 -16.72 11.19 2.15
CA TYR A 185 -17.72 10.41 2.87
C TYR A 185 -18.16 11.15 4.15
N LYS A 186 -18.64 12.39 3.97
CA LYS A 186 -18.90 13.33 5.07
C LYS A 186 -20.06 12.90 5.98
N ASP A 187 -21.21 12.57 5.40
CA ASP A 187 -22.43 12.35 6.20
C ASP A 187 -22.54 10.91 6.74
N GLY A 188 -21.63 10.03 6.33
CA GLY A 188 -21.73 8.60 6.58
C GLY A 188 -21.36 8.17 8.00
N PHE A 189 -20.74 9.06 8.78
CA PHE A 189 -20.38 8.83 10.17
C PHE A 189 -21.24 9.64 11.17
N ASP A 190 -22.08 10.54 10.69
CA ASP A 190 -22.86 11.46 11.54
C ASP A 190 -23.79 10.77 12.52
N ARG A 191 -24.32 9.60 12.13
CA ARG A 191 -25.28 8.82 12.96
C ARG A 191 -24.63 7.71 13.76
N VAL A 192 -23.32 7.55 13.66
CA VAL A 192 -22.56 6.51 14.38
C VAL A 192 -22.23 7.04 15.77
N GLY A 193 -22.60 6.33 16.83
CA GLY A 193 -22.20 6.66 18.21
C GLY A 193 -20.91 5.97 18.64
N SER A 194 -20.65 4.77 18.11
CA SER A 194 -19.48 3.95 18.39
C SER A 194 -19.05 3.20 17.13
N LEU A 195 -17.75 3.17 16.87
CA LEU A 195 -17.16 2.58 15.67
C LEU A 195 -15.99 1.68 16.04
N VAL A 196 -15.99 0.44 15.56
CA VAL A 196 -14.86 -0.49 15.70
C VAL A 196 -14.09 -0.62 14.39
N ASP A 197 -12.80 -0.32 14.41
CA ASP A 197 -11.87 -0.57 13.30
C ASP A 197 -11.21 -1.95 13.49
N VAL A 198 -11.61 -2.92 12.68
CA VAL A 198 -11.18 -4.33 12.78
C VAL A 198 -9.97 -4.56 11.90
N GLY A 199 -8.87 -5.01 12.51
CA GLY A 199 -7.57 -5.01 11.85
C GLY A 199 -7.00 -3.59 11.74
N GLY A 200 -7.32 -2.72 12.69
CA GLY A 200 -6.98 -1.29 12.67
C GLY A 200 -5.50 -0.98 12.90
N GLY A 201 -4.68 -2.02 13.15
CA GLY A 201 -3.23 -1.89 13.35
C GLY A 201 -2.90 -1.02 14.56
N THR A 202 -2.10 0.01 14.33
CA THR A 202 -1.73 1.00 15.35
C THR A 202 -2.85 1.99 15.66
N GLY A 203 -4.00 1.93 14.99
CA GLY A 203 -5.17 2.78 15.27
C GLY A 203 -5.18 4.14 14.59
N ALA A 204 -4.23 4.40 13.68
CA ALA A 204 -4.13 5.66 12.95
C ALA A 204 -5.36 5.97 12.07
N THR A 205 -6.09 4.94 11.63
CA THR A 205 -7.32 5.10 10.83
C THR A 205 -8.46 5.61 11.71
N ILE A 206 -8.81 4.86 12.76
CA ILE A 206 -9.90 5.21 13.67
C ILE A 206 -9.64 6.54 14.39
N SER A 207 -8.38 6.89 14.70
CA SER A 207 -8.05 8.19 15.31
C SER A 207 -8.42 9.35 14.40
N GLN A 208 -8.12 9.28 13.10
CA GLN A 208 -8.51 10.32 12.13
C GLN A 208 -10.03 10.44 11.98
N ILE A 209 -10.76 9.33 12.09
CA ILE A 209 -12.24 9.37 12.11
C ILE A 209 -12.72 10.10 13.35
N VAL A 210 -12.24 9.72 14.54
CA VAL A 210 -12.66 10.35 15.81
C VAL A 210 -12.25 11.82 15.88
N GLU A 211 -11.10 12.21 15.35
CA GLU A 211 -10.69 13.62 15.23
C GLU A 211 -11.66 14.44 14.36
N SER A 212 -12.19 13.83 13.30
CA SER A 212 -13.16 14.47 12.39
C SER A 212 -14.60 14.44 12.94
N TYR A 213 -14.93 13.41 13.72
CA TYR A 213 -16.24 13.16 14.30
C TYR A 213 -16.12 12.86 15.81
N PRO A 214 -15.90 13.90 16.66
CA PRO A 214 -15.58 13.72 18.08
C PRO A 214 -16.70 13.09 18.92
N HIS A 215 -17.92 13.00 18.39
CA HIS A 215 -19.03 12.30 19.04
C HIS A 215 -18.89 10.77 19.00
N ILE A 216 -18.05 10.24 18.10
CA ILE A 216 -17.84 8.80 17.92
C ILE A 216 -16.89 8.27 19.00
N LYS A 217 -17.32 7.20 19.67
CA LYS A 217 -16.43 6.38 20.51
C LYS A 217 -15.68 5.39 19.63
N GLY A 218 -14.38 5.64 19.41
CA GLY A 218 -13.53 4.80 18.58
C GLY A 218 -12.99 3.57 19.33
N ILE A 219 -13.04 2.41 18.69
CA ILE A 219 -12.41 1.18 19.17
C ILE A 219 -11.43 0.71 18.08
N ASN A 220 -10.13 0.73 18.38
CA ASN A 220 -9.13 0.07 17.54
C ASN A 220 -9.02 -1.41 17.97
N PHE A 221 -9.34 -2.34 17.09
CA PHE A 221 -9.30 -3.77 17.37
C PHE A 221 -8.30 -4.50 16.47
N ASP A 222 -7.29 -5.13 17.06
CA ASP A 222 -6.27 -5.91 16.35
C ASP A 222 -5.69 -7.02 17.26
N LEU A 223 -4.72 -7.79 16.77
CA LEU A 223 -4.03 -8.79 17.56
C LEU A 223 -3.35 -8.15 18.79
N PRO A 224 -3.27 -8.86 19.94
CA PRO A 224 -2.70 -8.31 21.16
C PRO A 224 -1.29 -7.73 20.99
N HIS A 225 -0.42 -8.38 20.21
CA HIS A 225 0.95 -7.91 20.00
C HIS A 225 1.03 -6.61 19.17
N VAL A 226 0.01 -6.31 18.36
CA VAL A 226 -0.05 -5.09 17.54
C VAL A 226 -0.57 -3.94 18.41
N THR A 227 -1.72 -4.15 19.07
CA THR A 227 -2.37 -3.12 19.90
C THR A 227 -1.52 -2.62 21.07
N VAL A 228 -0.66 -3.47 21.65
CA VAL A 228 0.28 -3.05 22.73
C VAL A 228 1.33 -2.05 22.23
N THR A 229 1.63 -2.04 20.93
CA THR A 229 2.55 -1.06 20.32
C THR A 229 1.85 0.20 19.82
N ALA A 230 0.52 0.27 19.91
CA ALA A 230 -0.25 1.40 19.44
C ALA A 230 -0.05 2.62 20.37
N PRO A 231 0.17 3.83 19.81
CA PRO A 231 0.21 5.05 20.61
C PRO A 231 -1.20 5.39 21.12
N SER A 232 -1.28 6.14 22.23
CA SER A 232 -2.57 6.59 22.76
C SER A 232 -3.16 7.71 21.91
N TYR A 233 -4.42 7.57 21.52
CA TYR A 233 -5.19 8.61 20.84
C TYR A 233 -6.40 9.04 21.67
N PRO A 234 -6.68 10.35 21.79
CA PRO A 234 -7.90 10.83 22.43
C PRO A 234 -9.16 10.26 21.77
N GLY A 235 -10.10 9.76 22.58
CA GLY A 235 -11.37 9.20 22.08
C GLY A 235 -11.29 7.81 21.45
N VAL A 236 -10.11 7.16 21.45
CA VAL A 236 -9.90 5.80 20.93
C VAL A 236 -9.50 4.85 22.06
N SER A 237 -10.12 3.67 22.09
CA SER A 237 -9.72 2.55 22.96
C SER A 237 -9.08 1.43 22.15
N HIS A 238 -7.92 0.93 22.59
CA HIS A 238 -7.25 -0.21 21.97
C HIS A 238 -7.69 -1.52 22.61
N VAL A 239 -8.15 -2.47 21.80
CA VAL A 239 -8.63 -3.78 22.26
C VAL A 239 -7.90 -4.88 21.50
N GLY A 240 -7.12 -5.68 22.21
CA GLY A 240 -6.44 -6.84 21.66
C GLY A 240 -7.38 -8.05 21.58
N GLY A 241 -7.43 -8.73 20.44
CA GLY A 241 -8.22 -9.96 20.30
C GLY A 241 -8.01 -10.66 18.97
N ASP A 242 -8.90 -11.62 18.68
CA ASP A 242 -8.92 -12.38 17.43
C ASP A 242 -10.30 -12.18 16.78
N MET A 243 -10.33 -11.53 15.62
CA MET A 243 -11.58 -11.23 14.89
C MET A 243 -12.35 -12.50 14.48
N PHE A 244 -11.67 -13.65 14.40
CA PHE A 244 -12.33 -14.93 14.12
C PHE A 244 -13.03 -15.53 15.34
N GLN A 245 -12.72 -15.05 16.54
CA GLN A 245 -13.41 -15.45 17.79
C GLN A 245 -14.51 -14.46 18.16
N GLY A 246 -14.32 -13.18 17.88
CA GLY A 246 -15.32 -12.15 18.09
C GLY A 246 -14.74 -10.75 17.91
N VAL A 247 -15.63 -9.78 17.70
CA VAL A 247 -15.30 -8.35 17.60
C VAL A 247 -16.03 -7.58 18.69
N PRO A 248 -15.46 -6.47 19.21
CA PRO A 248 -16.16 -5.58 20.13
C PRO A 248 -17.50 -5.09 19.57
N SER A 249 -18.51 -4.97 20.44
CA SER A 249 -19.80 -4.40 20.07
C SER A 249 -19.67 -2.89 19.84
N ALA A 250 -20.23 -2.41 18.72
CA ALA A 250 -20.28 -1.01 18.31
C ALA A 250 -21.47 -0.82 17.35
N ASP A 251 -21.88 0.44 17.12
CA ASP A 251 -22.97 0.77 16.19
C ASP A 251 -22.56 0.52 14.73
N ALA A 252 -21.27 0.60 14.45
CA ALA A 252 -20.72 0.26 13.14
C ALA A 252 -19.34 -0.39 13.25
N LEU A 253 -18.99 -1.15 12.21
CA LEU A 253 -17.69 -1.76 11.97
C LEU A 253 -17.05 -1.17 10.74
N PHE A 254 -15.79 -0.79 10.86
CA PHE A 254 -14.91 -0.36 9.77
C PHE A 254 -13.86 -1.44 9.50
N LEU A 255 -13.75 -1.88 8.26
CA LEU A 255 -12.74 -2.86 7.84
C LEU A 255 -11.99 -2.32 6.62
N LYS A 256 -10.70 -2.03 6.81
CA LYS A 256 -9.78 -1.65 5.74
C LYS A 256 -8.98 -2.89 5.30
N ALA A 257 -9.30 -3.44 4.13
CA ALA A 257 -8.55 -4.54 3.55
C ALA A 257 -7.49 -4.04 2.55
N SER A 258 -6.21 -4.26 2.84
CA SER A 258 -5.08 -3.86 1.97
C SER A 258 -4.61 -4.97 1.01
N SER A 259 -5.33 -6.09 0.84
CA SER A 259 -4.89 -7.15 -0.07
C SER A 259 -6.03 -7.92 -0.72
N ILE A 260 -6.03 -7.90 -2.06
CA ILE A 260 -6.94 -8.63 -2.98
C ILE A 260 -7.03 -10.14 -2.66
N LEU A 261 -6.01 -10.71 -2.01
CA LEU A 261 -5.95 -12.15 -1.68
C LEU A 261 -6.81 -12.53 -0.45
N THR A 262 -6.98 -11.63 0.51
CA THR A 262 -7.74 -11.90 1.76
C THR A 262 -9.25 -11.76 1.54
N ILE A 263 -9.64 -10.93 0.57
CA ILE A 263 -11.02 -10.55 0.28
C ILE A 263 -11.89 -11.74 -0.11
N ARG A 264 -11.41 -12.66 -0.96
CA ARG A 264 -12.27 -13.79 -1.39
C ARG A 264 -12.62 -14.75 -0.25
N LEU A 265 -11.71 -15.00 0.68
CA LEU A 265 -11.93 -15.94 1.78
C LEU A 265 -12.70 -15.29 2.94
N LEU A 266 -12.40 -14.03 3.27
CA LEU A 266 -13.13 -13.31 4.33
C LEU A 266 -14.57 -12.96 3.92
N PHE A 267 -14.78 -12.57 2.65
CA PHE A 267 -16.11 -12.30 2.12
C PHE A 267 -16.99 -13.56 2.14
N ILE A 268 -16.43 -14.72 1.75
CA ILE A 268 -17.12 -16.01 1.85
C ILE A 268 -17.42 -16.37 3.32
N TYR A 269 -16.50 -16.11 4.24
CA TYR A 269 -16.69 -16.40 5.67
C TYR A 269 -17.77 -15.53 6.31
N LEU A 270 -17.78 -14.21 6.04
CA LEU A 270 -18.82 -13.29 6.51
C LEU A 270 -20.21 -13.65 5.94
N VAL A 271 -20.26 -14.02 4.66
CA VAL A 271 -21.50 -14.51 4.00
C VAL A 271 -22.02 -15.80 4.63
N LEU A 272 -21.14 -16.75 4.96
CA LEU A 272 -21.52 -18.06 5.48
C LEU A 272 -21.86 -18.06 6.97
N PHE A 273 -21.23 -17.21 7.80
CA PHE A 273 -21.43 -17.18 9.25
C PHE A 273 -22.39 -16.09 9.74
N PHE A 274 -22.55 -14.98 9.01
CA PHE A 274 -23.51 -13.91 9.34
C PHE A 274 -24.77 -13.92 8.46
N GLY A 275 -24.91 -14.86 7.52
CA GLY A 275 -26.18 -15.10 6.81
C GLY A 275 -26.50 -14.13 5.67
N LEU A 276 -25.51 -13.52 5.02
CA LEU A 276 -25.73 -12.67 3.84
C LEU A 276 -25.83 -13.50 2.56
N ILE A 277 -27.01 -14.03 2.24
CA ILE A 277 -27.29 -14.65 0.93
C ILE A 277 -27.59 -13.54 -0.09
N PHE A 278 -26.82 -13.47 -1.18
CA PHE A 278 -27.35 -12.97 -2.46
C PHE A 278 -27.04 -13.98 -3.56
N VAL A 279 -28.04 -14.81 -3.88
CA VAL A 279 -28.12 -15.50 -5.16
C VAL A 279 -28.56 -14.46 -6.18
N ASN A 280 -27.67 -14.07 -7.08
CA ASN A 280 -28.08 -13.32 -8.26
C ASN A 280 -28.33 -14.30 -9.40
N GLN A 281 -29.60 -14.58 -9.71
CA GLN A 281 -30.05 -14.78 -11.08
C GLN A 281 -31.58 -14.65 -11.19
N ASN A 282 -32.00 -13.59 -11.89
CA ASN A 282 -33.24 -13.40 -12.64
C ASN A 282 -34.62 -13.58 -11.96
N SER A 283 -35.38 -12.47 -12.02
CA SER A 283 -36.83 -12.33 -12.19
C SER A 283 -37.80 -12.62 -11.03
N THR A 284 -38.44 -11.52 -10.57
CA THR A 284 -39.83 -11.33 -10.08
C THR A 284 -40.36 -12.04 -8.82
N LEU A 285 -40.85 -11.17 -7.90
CA LEU A 285 -41.86 -11.35 -6.84
C LEU A 285 -41.49 -12.15 -5.58
N LEU A 286 -41.19 -11.45 -4.47
CA LEU A 286 -42.19 -11.13 -3.42
C LEU A 286 -41.57 -10.26 -2.33
N SER A 287 -42.44 -9.42 -1.78
CA SER A 287 -42.23 -8.40 -0.77
C SER A 287 -41.99 -8.94 0.65
N THR A 288 -41.46 -8.03 1.48
CA THR A 288 -41.53 -7.94 2.96
C THR A 288 -40.43 -8.62 3.78
N PHE A 289 -39.35 -7.86 4.04
CA PHE A 289 -38.58 -7.71 5.30
C PHE A 289 -37.50 -6.63 5.01
N SER A 290 -37.82 -5.33 5.00
CA SER A 290 -37.85 -4.37 6.13
C SER A 290 -36.50 -4.07 6.80
N LYS A 291 -35.79 -3.10 6.17
CA LYS A 291 -35.02 -1.97 6.74
C LYS A 291 -33.61 -2.23 7.32
N SER A 292 -32.69 -1.42 6.76
CA SER A 292 -31.35 -0.99 7.19
C SER A 292 -30.20 -1.97 7.15
N GLU A 293 -29.71 -2.28 5.96
CA GLU A 293 -28.29 -2.65 5.75
C GLU A 293 -27.77 -1.87 4.53
N GLU A 294 -27.00 -0.81 4.77
CA GLU A 294 -26.25 -0.10 3.72
C GLU A 294 -24.80 -0.61 3.75
N VAL A 295 -24.47 -1.58 2.89
CA VAL A 295 -23.07 -1.91 2.60
C VAL A 295 -22.55 -0.88 1.61
N ILE A 296 -21.83 0.13 2.11
CA ILE A 296 -21.26 1.16 1.25
C ILE A 296 -19.94 0.67 0.68
N HIS A 297 -19.97 0.26 -0.58
CA HIS A 297 -18.79 0.00 -1.37
C HIS A 297 -18.16 1.33 -1.79
N VAL A 298 -17.27 1.89 -0.96
CA VAL A 298 -16.39 2.96 -1.40
C VAL A 298 -15.26 2.35 -2.23
N THR A 299 -15.57 2.01 -3.48
CA THR A 299 -14.53 1.90 -4.51
C THR A 299 -14.12 3.33 -4.84
N THR A 300 -13.05 3.82 -4.22
CA THR A 300 -12.43 5.07 -4.68
C THR A 300 -12.14 4.90 -6.17
N ASN A 301 -12.76 5.72 -7.02
CA ASN A 301 -12.46 5.84 -8.44
C ASN A 301 -11.06 6.45 -8.68
N LEU A 302 -10.07 6.08 -7.87
CA LEU A 302 -8.69 6.19 -8.27
C LEU A 302 -8.50 5.15 -9.38
N LYS A 303 -8.44 5.62 -10.63
CA LYS A 303 -7.85 4.87 -11.76
C LYS A 303 -6.35 4.55 -11.55
N VAL A 304 -5.88 4.54 -10.30
CA VAL A 304 -4.52 4.28 -9.86
C VAL A 304 -4.57 3.08 -8.91
N ALA A 305 -4.54 1.89 -9.52
CA ALA A 305 -3.95 0.62 -9.10
C ALA A 305 -3.67 0.30 -7.60
N VAL A 306 -4.44 0.77 -6.63
CA VAL A 306 -4.41 0.26 -5.25
C VAL A 306 -5.79 -0.25 -4.92
N GLY A 307 -5.96 -1.58 -5.05
CA GLY A 307 -7.20 -2.27 -4.71
C GLY A 307 -7.42 -2.32 -3.20
N ILE A 308 -7.71 -1.17 -2.60
CA ILE A 308 -8.14 -1.03 -1.21
C ILE A 308 -9.66 -1.17 -1.21
N ILE A 309 -10.16 -2.10 -0.40
CA ILE A 309 -11.59 -2.24 -0.16
C ILE A 309 -11.86 -1.79 1.26
N ILE A 310 -12.84 -0.90 1.39
CA ILE A 310 -13.40 -0.47 2.66
C ILE A 310 -14.77 -1.10 2.77
N ILE A 311 -15.00 -1.76 3.89
CA ILE A 311 -16.32 -2.28 4.24
C ILE A 311 -16.74 -1.56 5.52
N ILE A 312 -17.88 -0.88 5.45
CA ILE A 312 -18.56 -0.31 6.62
C ILE A 312 -19.85 -1.08 6.81
N ILE A 313 -20.04 -1.66 7.99
CA ILE A 313 -21.24 -2.40 8.37
C ILE A 313 -21.90 -1.63 9.51
N PHE A 314 -23.17 -1.26 9.35
CA PHE A 314 -23.98 -0.62 10.37
C PHE A 314 -24.90 -1.67 11.00
N PHE A 315 -25.04 -1.64 12.32
CA PHE A 315 -25.92 -2.53 13.09
C PHE A 315 -27.21 -1.82 13.54
#